data_AF-M3YT55-F1
#
_entry.id   AF-M3YT55-F1
#
_cell.length_a   1.000
_cell.length_b   1.000
_cell.length_c   1.000
_cell.angle_alpha   90.00
_cell.angle_beta   90.00
_cell.angle_gamma   90.00
#
_symmetry.space_group_name_H-M   'P 1'
#
loop_
_entity.id
_entity.type
_entity.pdbx_description
1 polymer ?
#
loop_
_entity_poly.entity_id
_entity_poly.type
_entity_poly.pdbx_seq_one_letter_code
_entity_poly.pdbx_strand_id
1 'polypeptide(L)'
;MNVAYRNQGLGGEGRIHIYTRATTYLRVSMVTTVAQSLFRSRSEIESAWTAAVQSEIHAENSQDLKILHCWLKGPVQEMNLTAAYRHTEQPRKTHVSLTALVTSSRGQPRGLELEGNLKEGTHDRSLYQKQGTLLLRSVGPLPLTHGICQASDSGSQGMG
;
A
#
# COMPACT_ATOMS: atom_id res chain seq x y z
N MET A 1 -12.45 12.36 27.06
CA MET A 1 -12.58 11.89 25.66
C MET A 1 -13.19 13.02 24.84
N ASN A 2 -12.58 13.38 23.73
CA ASN A 2 -13.08 14.38 22.78
C ASN A 2 -13.19 13.72 21.41
N VAL A 3 -14.37 13.85 20.79
CA VAL A 3 -14.63 13.37 19.43
C VAL A 3 -15.20 14.54 18.65
N ALA A 4 -14.64 14.80 17.48
CA ALA A 4 -15.11 15.83 16.58
C ALA A 4 -15.26 15.26 15.18
N TYR A 5 -16.29 15.71 14.47
CA TYR A 5 -16.51 15.35 13.08
C TYR A 5 -16.81 16.62 12.27
N ARG A 6 -16.21 16.73 11.09
CA ARG A 6 -16.41 17.83 10.14
C ARG A 6 -16.79 17.25 8.79
N ASN A 7 -17.98 17.57 8.31
CA ASN A 7 -18.40 17.25 6.95
C ASN A 7 -17.93 18.36 5.98
N GLN A 8 -17.40 18.00 4.82
CA GLN A 8 -16.94 18.89 3.76
C GLN A 8 -17.53 18.49 2.39
N GLY A 9 -18.81 18.10 2.34
CA GLY A 9 -19.51 17.74 1.10
C GLY A 9 -19.29 16.28 0.73
N LEU A 10 -18.49 16.01 -0.31
CA LEU A 10 -18.14 14.64 -0.75
C LEU A 10 -17.11 13.94 0.15
N GLY A 11 -16.76 14.55 1.28
CA GLY A 11 -15.83 13.99 2.25
C GLY A 11 -16.09 14.48 3.67
N GLY A 12 -15.39 13.87 4.62
CA GLY A 12 -15.47 14.22 6.03
C GLY A 12 -14.16 13.94 6.75
N GLU A 13 -13.98 14.63 7.87
CA GLU A 13 -12.84 14.47 8.76
C GLU A 13 -13.34 14.14 10.17
N GLY A 14 -12.93 13.00 10.70
CA GLY A 14 -13.14 12.60 12.08
C GLY A 14 -11.87 12.78 12.90
N ARG A 15 -12.00 13.29 14.12
CA ARG A 15 -10.92 13.38 15.10
C ARG A 15 -11.35 12.73 16.40
N ILE A 16 -10.50 11.86 16.95
CA ILE A 16 -10.71 11.23 18.25
C ILE A 16 -9.48 11.51 19.10
N HIS A 17 -9.72 12.04 20.30
CA HIS A 17 -8.70 12.23 21.33
C HIS A 17 -9.18 11.59 22.63
N ILE A 18 -8.53 10.52 23.04
CA ILE A 18 -8.79 9.84 24.31
C ILE A 18 -7.59 10.10 25.21
N TYR A 19 -7.87 10.57 26.41
CA TYR A 19 -6.87 10.78 27.45
C TYR A 19 -7.46 10.33 28.78
N THR A 20 -6.75 9.46 29.48
CA THR A 20 -7.10 9.01 30.84
C THR A 20 -5.99 9.39 31.81
N ARG A 21 -6.36 10.03 32.95
CA ARG A 21 -5.44 10.24 34.09
C ARG A 21 -5.55 9.08 35.07
N ALA A 22 -4.41 8.79 35.73
CA ALA A 22 -4.14 7.76 36.74
C ALA A 22 -3.95 6.31 36.22
N THR A 23 -3.04 5.61 36.93
CA THR A 23 -2.53 4.20 36.88
C THR A 23 -2.15 3.59 35.52
N THR A 24 -2.83 3.92 34.43
CA THR A 24 -2.57 3.36 33.09
C THR A 24 -1.99 4.38 32.11
N TYR A 25 -2.25 5.69 32.32
CA TYR A 25 -1.94 6.84 31.41
C TYR A 25 -2.05 6.41 29.94
N LEU A 26 -3.20 6.60 29.32
CA LEU A 26 -3.37 6.29 27.90
C LEU A 26 -3.70 7.57 27.14
N ARG A 27 -2.89 7.89 26.12
CA ARG A 27 -3.17 8.97 25.15
C ARG A 27 -3.35 8.33 23.79
N VAL A 28 -4.52 8.55 23.19
CA VAL A 28 -4.82 8.17 21.80
C VAL A 28 -5.23 9.42 21.06
N SER A 29 -4.61 9.65 19.91
CA SER A 29 -5.07 10.63 18.93
C SER A 29 -5.27 9.95 17.59
N MET A 30 -6.34 10.30 16.90
CA MET A 30 -6.64 9.80 15.56
C MET A 30 -7.28 10.91 14.76
N VAL A 31 -6.81 11.10 13.54
CA VAL A 31 -7.40 11.98 12.54
C VAL A 31 -7.62 11.16 11.29
N THR A 32 -8.85 11.09 10.83
CA THR A 32 -9.23 10.34 9.63
C THR A 32 -9.97 11.25 8.69
N THR A 33 -9.52 11.32 7.45
CA THR A 33 -10.17 12.02 6.34
C THR A 33 -10.65 10.98 5.34
N VAL A 34 -11.92 11.06 4.96
CA VAL A 34 -12.52 10.21 3.95
C VAL A 34 -13.12 11.11 2.88
N ALA A 35 -12.82 10.82 1.62
CA ALA A 35 -13.43 11.42 0.44
C ALA A 35 -13.76 10.32 -0.57
N GLN A 36 -14.44 10.66 -1.65
CA GLN A 36 -14.98 9.69 -2.62
C GLN A 36 -13.98 8.62 -3.10
N SER A 37 -12.73 8.99 -3.39
CA SER A 37 -11.66 8.09 -3.86
C SER A 37 -10.47 7.98 -2.91
N LEU A 38 -10.53 8.61 -1.73
CA LEU A 38 -9.39 8.82 -0.87
C LEU A 38 -9.74 8.53 0.59
N PHE A 39 -8.92 7.73 1.24
CA PHE A 39 -8.93 7.52 2.68
C PHE A 39 -7.56 7.86 3.23
N ARG A 40 -7.51 8.71 4.26
CA ARG A 40 -6.30 9.01 5.02
C ARG A 40 -6.59 8.90 6.48
N SER A 41 -5.74 8.22 7.22
CA SER A 41 -5.87 8.11 8.67
C SER A 41 -4.49 8.19 9.28
N ARG A 42 -4.32 9.05 10.27
CA ARG A 42 -3.13 9.11 11.12
C ARG A 42 -3.55 8.89 12.55
N SER A 43 -2.85 8.02 13.26
CA SER A 43 -3.09 7.82 14.68
C SER A 43 -1.79 7.77 15.46
N GLU A 44 -1.87 8.12 16.74
CA GLU A 44 -0.79 7.99 17.70
C GLU A 44 -1.37 7.46 19.00
N ILE A 45 -0.72 6.44 19.56
CA ILE A 45 -1.08 5.80 20.82
C ILE A 45 0.14 5.80 21.72
N GLU A 46 0.00 6.33 22.93
CA GLU A 46 1.05 6.39 23.95
C GLU A 46 0.47 5.88 25.27
N SER A 47 1.26 5.12 26.05
CA SER A 47 0.83 4.66 27.38
C SER A 47 1.88 4.94 28.46
N ALA A 48 1.56 4.73 29.75
CA ALA A 48 2.54 4.84 30.84
C ALA A 48 3.74 3.91 30.65
N TRP A 49 3.53 2.77 30.01
CA TRP A 49 4.47 1.64 29.97
C TRP A 49 5.09 1.45 28.58
N THR A 50 4.53 2.08 27.56
CA THR A 50 4.96 1.93 26.17
C THR A 50 5.15 3.29 25.52
N ALA A 51 6.31 3.49 24.91
CA ALA A 51 6.56 4.64 24.05
C ALA A 51 5.53 4.74 22.92
N ALA A 52 5.38 5.94 22.38
CA ALA A 52 4.37 6.22 21.36
C ALA A 52 4.52 5.31 20.13
N VAL A 53 3.39 4.79 19.68
CA VAL A 53 3.22 4.10 18.40
C VAL A 53 2.41 5.00 17.49
N GLN A 54 2.95 5.30 16.32
CA GLN A 54 2.29 6.10 15.29
C GLN A 54 1.89 5.20 14.13
N SER A 55 0.73 5.45 13.54
CA SER A 55 0.33 4.78 12.30
C SER A 55 -0.23 5.78 11.30
N GLU A 56 -0.02 5.46 10.03
CA GLU A 56 -0.62 6.16 8.90
C GLU A 56 -1.18 5.14 7.91
N ILE A 57 -2.41 5.38 7.44
CA ILE A 57 -3.04 4.59 6.39
C ILE A 57 -3.50 5.58 5.33
N HIS A 58 -3.08 5.34 4.10
CA HIS A 58 -3.48 6.10 2.93
C HIS A 58 -3.98 5.12 1.87
N ALA A 59 -5.23 5.25 1.47
CA ALA A 59 -5.80 4.48 0.38
C ALA A 59 -6.36 5.40 -0.68
N GLU A 60 -6.00 5.17 -1.93
CA GLU A 60 -6.51 5.89 -3.09
C GLU A 60 -7.13 4.88 -4.06
N ASN A 61 -8.30 5.20 -4.59
CA ASN A 61 -9.02 4.35 -5.52
C ASN A 61 -9.65 5.21 -6.61
N SER A 62 -8.93 5.33 -7.72
CA SER A 62 -9.44 5.86 -8.98
C SER A 62 -9.67 4.72 -9.98
N GLN A 63 -10.16 5.08 -11.17
CA GLN A 63 -10.41 4.15 -12.26
C GLN A 63 -9.16 3.35 -12.62
N ASP A 64 -8.05 4.05 -12.85
CA ASP A 64 -6.81 3.47 -13.37
C ASP A 64 -5.72 3.28 -12.32
N LEU A 65 -5.92 3.76 -11.09
CA LEU A 65 -4.93 3.72 -10.02
C LEU A 65 -5.60 3.31 -8.70
N LYS A 66 -5.04 2.29 -8.05
CA LYS A 66 -5.39 1.90 -6.68
C LYS A 66 -4.13 1.80 -5.86
N ILE A 67 -4.07 2.52 -4.74
CA ILE A 67 -2.90 2.52 -3.85
C ILE A 67 -3.41 2.25 -2.43
N LEU A 68 -2.70 1.41 -1.70
CA LEU A 68 -2.78 1.26 -0.26
C LEU A 68 -1.38 1.42 0.31
N HIS A 69 -1.19 2.40 1.19
CA HIS A 69 0.02 2.64 1.93
C HIS A 69 -0.30 2.61 3.42
N CYS A 70 0.28 1.65 4.12
CA CYS A 70 0.16 1.49 5.55
C CYS A 70 1.55 1.63 6.18
N TRP A 71 1.67 2.54 7.12
CA TRP A 71 2.89 2.80 7.87
C TRP A 71 2.62 2.66 9.35
N LEU A 72 3.52 2.00 10.06
CA LEU A 72 3.46 1.82 11.50
C LEU A 72 4.85 2.06 12.08
N LYS A 73 4.97 3.04 12.96
CA LYS A 73 6.21 3.37 13.65
C LYS A 73 6.03 3.12 15.13
N GLY A 74 6.74 2.14 15.66
CA GLY A 74 6.88 1.90 17.09
C GLY A 74 8.26 2.31 17.62
N PRO A 75 8.53 2.08 18.91
CA PRO A 75 9.80 2.44 19.53
C PRO A 75 11.01 1.67 19.02
N VAL A 76 10.82 0.41 18.63
CA VAL A 76 11.91 -0.50 18.24
C VAL A 76 11.95 -0.70 16.73
N GLN A 77 10.81 -0.59 16.07
CA GLN A 77 10.62 -1.02 14.70
C GLN A 77 9.63 -0.12 13.98
N GLU A 78 9.89 0.06 12.70
CA GLU A 78 9.05 0.73 11.74
C GLU A 78 8.68 -0.27 10.64
N MET A 79 7.42 -0.27 10.24
CA MET A 79 6.88 -1.15 9.20
C MET A 79 6.20 -0.30 8.14
N ASN A 80 6.46 -0.62 6.88
CA ASN A 80 5.88 -0.01 5.70
C ASN A 80 5.27 -1.12 4.84
N LEU A 81 4.02 -0.96 4.44
CA LEU A 81 3.34 -1.83 3.49
C LEU A 81 2.72 -0.96 2.40
N THR A 82 3.18 -1.13 1.17
CA THR A 82 2.65 -0.43 0.01
C THR A 82 2.14 -1.46 -0.99
N ALA A 83 0.88 -1.36 -1.38
CA ALA A 83 0.32 -2.07 -2.51
C ALA A 83 -0.14 -1.03 -3.53
N ALA A 84 0.26 -1.19 -4.78
CA ALA A 84 -0.21 -0.34 -5.87
C ALA A 84 -0.64 -1.18 -7.07
N TYR A 85 -1.71 -0.73 -7.71
CA TYR A 85 -2.23 -1.25 -8.96
C TYR A 85 -2.40 -0.07 -9.90
N ARG A 86 -1.91 -0.21 -11.13
CA ARG A 86 -2.11 0.78 -12.18
C ARG A 86 -2.50 0.11 -13.48
N HIS A 87 -3.51 0.65 -14.13
CA HIS A 87 -3.94 0.24 -15.46
C HIS A 87 -3.74 1.40 -16.45
N THR A 88 -3.50 1.07 -17.71
CA THR A 88 -3.42 2.03 -18.81
C THR A 88 -4.02 1.35 -20.03
N GLU A 89 -4.95 2.01 -20.72
CA GLU A 89 -5.66 1.43 -21.87
C GLU A 89 -4.88 1.51 -23.18
N GLN A 90 -4.04 2.54 -23.37
CA GLN A 90 -3.29 2.73 -24.62
C GLN A 90 -1.81 3.10 -24.36
N PRO A 91 -0.88 2.13 -24.49
CA PRO A 91 -1.11 0.70 -24.73
C PRO A 91 -1.71 -0.02 -23.51
N ARG A 92 -2.46 -1.11 -23.72
CA ARG A 92 -3.06 -1.90 -22.64
C ARG A 92 -1.97 -2.50 -21.76
N LYS A 93 -1.83 -1.95 -20.56
CA LYS A 93 -0.80 -2.33 -19.60
C LYS A 93 -1.36 -2.30 -18.19
N THR A 94 -1.08 -3.34 -17.44
CA THR A 94 -1.35 -3.42 -16.00
C THR A 94 -0.04 -3.56 -15.25
N HIS A 95 0.13 -2.77 -14.19
CA HIS A 95 1.25 -2.82 -13.27
C HIS A 95 0.71 -3.08 -11.86
N VAL A 96 1.37 -3.98 -11.14
CA VAL A 96 1.07 -4.28 -9.75
C VAL A 96 2.38 -4.25 -8.98
N SER A 97 2.41 -3.58 -7.84
CA SER A 97 3.52 -3.67 -6.91
C SER A 97 3.03 -3.93 -5.50
N LEU A 98 3.80 -4.72 -4.76
CA LEU A 98 3.62 -4.96 -3.34
C LEU A 98 4.98 -4.89 -2.67
N THR A 99 5.12 -3.98 -1.72
CA THR A 99 6.34 -3.76 -0.95
C THR A 99 6.00 -3.87 0.51
N ALA A 100 6.66 -4.78 1.23
CA ALA A 100 6.55 -4.91 2.67
C ALA A 100 7.95 -4.76 3.27
N LEU A 101 8.20 -3.67 3.97
CA LEU A 101 9.48 -3.33 4.57
C LEU A 101 9.35 -3.18 6.07
N VAL A 102 10.41 -3.57 6.75
CA VAL A 102 10.52 -3.58 8.19
C VAL A 102 11.91 -3.09 8.56
N THR A 103 11.98 -1.98 9.28
CA THR A 103 13.23 -1.34 9.68
C THR A 103 13.30 -1.31 11.20
N SER A 104 14.37 -1.85 11.79
CA SER A 104 14.60 -1.71 13.23
C SER A 104 15.44 -0.47 13.53
N SER A 105 15.29 0.10 14.73
CA SER A 105 15.95 1.35 15.15
C SER A 105 17.48 1.38 15.03
N ARG A 106 18.13 0.22 14.86
CA ARG A 106 19.59 0.06 14.69
C ARG A 106 19.98 -0.87 13.54
N GLY A 107 19.05 -1.25 12.67
CA GLY A 107 19.27 -2.25 11.64
C GLY A 107 19.00 -1.74 10.23
N GLN A 108 19.52 -2.47 9.25
CA GLN A 108 19.16 -2.28 7.84
C GLN A 108 17.69 -2.69 7.61
N PRO A 109 16.97 -2.01 6.70
CA PRO A 109 15.63 -2.43 6.30
C PRO A 109 15.63 -3.87 5.79
N ARG A 110 14.60 -4.63 6.17
CA ARG A 110 14.36 -5.99 5.72
C ARG A 110 12.97 -6.09 5.12
N GLY A 111 12.80 -6.85 4.06
CA GLY A 111 11.48 -6.99 3.48
C GLY A 111 11.44 -7.71 2.15
N LEU A 112 10.28 -7.61 1.52
CA LEU A 112 9.98 -8.23 0.24
C LEU A 112 9.35 -7.19 -0.68
N GLU A 113 9.72 -7.28 -1.95
CA GLU A 113 9.11 -6.52 -3.04
C GLU A 113 8.68 -7.49 -4.12
N LEU A 114 7.41 -7.38 -4.53
CA LEU A 114 6.85 -8.08 -5.67
C LEU A 114 6.43 -7.04 -6.70
N GLU A 115 6.90 -7.20 -7.93
CA GLU A 115 6.52 -6.37 -9.06
C GLU A 115 5.94 -7.24 -10.17
N GLY A 116 4.75 -6.88 -10.65
CA GLY A 116 4.06 -7.50 -11.76
C GLY A 116 3.81 -6.51 -12.88
N ASN A 117 4.09 -6.92 -14.11
CA ASN A 117 3.69 -6.20 -15.31
C ASN A 117 2.95 -7.16 -16.24
N LEU A 118 1.80 -6.73 -16.76
CA LEU A 118 1.08 -7.39 -17.83
C LEU A 118 0.96 -6.40 -18.98
N LYS A 119 1.44 -6.78 -20.15
CA LYS A 119 1.26 -6.05 -21.40
C LYS A 119 0.33 -6.84 -22.29
N GLU A 120 -0.60 -6.13 -22.91
CA GLU A 120 -1.52 -6.68 -23.88
C GLU A 120 -1.32 -5.92 -25.19
N GLY A 121 -0.91 -6.65 -26.22
CA GLY A 121 -0.70 -6.13 -27.56
C GLY A 121 -1.65 -6.81 -28.54
N THR A 122 -2.11 -6.05 -29.53
CA THR A 122 -2.72 -6.61 -30.73
C THR A 122 -1.69 -6.48 -31.85
N HIS A 123 -1.23 -7.61 -32.39
CA HIS A 123 -0.32 -7.65 -33.51
C HIS A 123 -1.11 -7.98 -34.78
N ASP A 124 -1.25 -6.99 -35.66
CA ASP A 124 -2.09 -7.07 -36.87
C ASP A 124 -3.56 -7.49 -36.56
N ARG A 125 -4.45 -7.49 -37.57
CA ARG A 125 -5.92 -7.62 -37.41
C ARG A 125 -6.43 -8.88 -36.69
N SER A 126 -5.59 -9.84 -36.29
CA SER A 126 -6.02 -11.14 -35.74
C SER A 126 -5.19 -11.74 -34.60
N LEU A 127 -4.01 -11.20 -34.25
CA LEU A 127 -3.15 -11.81 -33.22
C LEU A 127 -3.19 -11.03 -31.91
N TYR A 128 -3.56 -11.76 -30.87
CA TYR A 128 -3.61 -11.25 -29.52
C TYR A 128 -2.44 -11.80 -28.71
N GLN A 129 -1.67 -10.90 -28.08
CA GLN A 129 -0.52 -11.27 -27.28
C GLN A 129 -0.63 -10.70 -25.87
N LYS A 130 -0.64 -11.59 -24.87
CA LYS A 130 -0.48 -11.21 -23.46
C LYS A 130 0.91 -11.61 -22.98
N GLN A 131 1.66 -10.64 -22.47
CA GLN A 131 2.97 -10.86 -21.86
C GLN A 131 2.94 -10.46 -20.39
N GLY A 132 3.13 -11.43 -19.50
CA GLY A 132 3.20 -11.24 -18.06
C GLY A 132 4.62 -11.43 -17.53
N THR A 133 5.06 -10.55 -16.63
CA THR A 133 6.30 -10.69 -15.88
C THR A 133 6.05 -10.49 -14.40
N LEU A 134 6.56 -11.38 -13.56
CA LEU A 134 6.58 -11.24 -12.11
C LEU A 134 8.02 -11.28 -11.61
N LEU A 135 8.36 -10.34 -10.73
CA LEU A 135 9.68 -10.19 -10.13
C LEU A 135 9.54 -10.12 -8.62
N LEU A 136 10.14 -11.07 -7.93
CA LEU A 136 10.24 -11.09 -6.48
C LEU A 136 11.66 -10.73 -6.05
N ARG A 137 11.79 -9.77 -5.14
CA ARG A 137 13.05 -9.33 -4.54
C ARG A 137 12.96 -9.39 -3.02
N SER A 138 14.04 -9.82 -2.38
CA SER A 138 14.24 -9.63 -0.95
C SER A 138 15.10 -8.40 -0.72
N VAL A 139 14.78 -7.61 0.31
CA VAL A 139 15.58 -6.48 0.79
C VAL A 139 16.16 -6.90 2.14
N GLY A 140 17.50 -6.88 2.29
CA GLY A 140 18.15 -7.25 3.55
C GLY A 140 19.60 -7.76 3.40
N PRO A 141 20.27 -8.10 4.52
CA PRO A 141 21.70 -8.45 4.53
C PRO A 141 22.06 -9.88 4.06
N LEU A 142 21.08 -10.69 3.61
CA LEU A 142 21.34 -12.02 3.01
C LEU A 142 21.26 -11.94 1.48
N PRO A 143 21.92 -12.83 0.73
CA PRO A 143 22.12 -12.65 -0.71
C PRO A 143 20.79 -12.50 -1.44
N LEU A 144 20.70 -11.42 -2.23
CA LEU A 144 19.58 -11.07 -3.08
C LEU A 144 19.16 -12.29 -3.92
N THR A 145 18.07 -12.94 -3.55
CA THR A 145 17.52 -14.05 -4.33
C THR A 145 16.49 -13.44 -5.28
N HIS A 146 16.88 -13.26 -6.54
CA HIS A 146 15.99 -12.75 -7.58
C HIS A 146 15.26 -13.92 -8.23
N GLY A 147 13.94 -13.98 -8.04
CA GLY A 147 13.07 -14.89 -8.79
C GLY A 147 12.38 -14.12 -9.91
N ILE A 148 12.63 -14.50 -11.16
CA ILE A 148 11.91 -13.96 -12.33
C ILE A 148 11.06 -15.09 -12.91
N CYS A 149 9.76 -14.86 -13.00
CA CYS A 149 8.85 -15.72 -13.74
C CYS A 149 8.30 -14.94 -14.94
N GLN A 150 8.48 -15.48 -16.14
CA GLN A 150 7.91 -14.94 -17.37
C GLN A 150 6.84 -15.91 -17.87
N ALA A 151 5.66 -15.40 -18.18
CA ALA A 151 4.58 -16.14 -18.82
C ALA A 151 4.11 -15.35 -20.04
N SER A 152 4.06 -16.00 -21.19
CA SER A 152 3.54 -15.42 -22.43
C SER A 152 2.49 -16.36 -23.00
N ASP A 153 1.34 -15.80 -23.34
CA ASP A 153 0.25 -16.51 -24.00
C ASP A 153 -0.09 -15.79 -25.30
N SER A 154 -0.17 -16.56 -26.39
CA SER A 154 -0.41 -16.06 -27.74
C SER A 154 -1.51 -16.89 -28.37
N GLY A 155 -2.63 -16.25 -28.67
CA GLY A 155 -3.79 -16.86 -29.32
C GLY A 155 -4.03 -16.25 -30.70
N SER A 156 -4.22 -17.09 -31.71
CA SER A 156 -4.74 -16.68 -33.03
C SER A 156 -6.26 -16.80 -32.99
N GLN A 157 -6.99 -15.68 -33.14
CA GLN A 157 -8.42 -15.76 -33.43
C GLN A 157 -8.57 -16.05 -34.93
N GLY A 158 -8.75 -17.32 -35.26
CA GLY A 158 -9.21 -17.71 -36.59
C GLY A 158 -10.66 -17.26 -36.78
N MET A 159 -10.88 -16.20 -37.53
CA MET A 159 -12.19 -15.93 -38.14
C MET A 159 -12.30 -16.81 -39.38
N GLY A 160 -13.23 -17.78 -39.34
CA GLY A 160 -13.75 -18.46 -40.52
C GLY A 160 -14.77 -17.60 -41.26
#